data_AF-A0A6A4CUV0-F1
#
_entry.id   AF-A0A6A4CUV0-F1
#
_cell.length_a   1.000
_cell.length_b   1.000
_cell.length_c   1.000
_cell.angle_alpha   90.00
_cell.angle_beta   90.00
_cell.angle_gamma   90.00
#
_symmetry.space_group_name_H-M   'P 1'
#
loop_
_entity.id
_entity.type
_entity.pdbx_description
1 polymer ?
#
loop_
_entity_poly.entity_id
_entity_poly.type
_entity_poly.pdbx_seq_one_letter_code
_entity_poly.pdbx_strand_id
1 'polypeptide(L)'
;MASNSSSPSSPSGSPQAAATADELRRLNSLLRGRLASAHADFQTATSARSLTADQQHRLSRTLLPQTHDLRALEDLYGAQQREVGHLRAEIASFQDAGDSRSGPDPDVVNLESQLRQHEADFRNLESRFDHVVPERDVLQYQSDHLAEEVRLAGDEIEQFHEDRNDLDRARENAEHELLLTETSLAQTTEALRQAESRVVVLETSASGDAPAPDRLVQERDDAQAAAVHAGDQMNAMKEDLQAFQRMYHESSADLNRLRAVHAASTDDLIHTVRDRDTARVDADRLRGDLSDLRTDLAAAKTSQEAPVKQLAETTRRLRDLEHYNRVLLRERDAARHTRDQSVTRCNRIWTRHVRS
;
A
#
# COMPACT_ATOMS: atom_id res chain seq x y z
N MET A 1 -23.64 64.33 -39.75
CA MET A 1 -22.39 64.94 -39.26
C MET A 1 -21.37 63.83 -39.17
N ALA A 2 -20.18 64.11 -39.71
CA ALA A 2 -19.10 63.16 -39.92
C ALA A 2 -18.55 62.56 -38.62
N SER A 3 -18.10 61.32 -38.68
CA SER A 3 -17.14 60.80 -37.70
C SER A 3 -16.15 59.91 -38.43
N ASN A 4 -14.90 60.29 -38.24
CA ASN A 4 -13.74 59.98 -39.04
C ASN A 4 -13.33 58.50 -38.95
N SER A 5 -12.98 57.96 -40.11
CA SER A 5 -12.07 56.82 -40.26
C SER A 5 -10.74 57.13 -39.58
N SER A 6 -10.45 56.44 -38.47
CA SER A 6 -9.10 56.40 -37.90
C SER A 6 -8.49 55.06 -38.27
N SER A 7 -7.59 55.10 -39.25
CA SER A 7 -6.72 53.99 -39.62
C SER A 7 -5.88 53.57 -38.41
N PRO A 8 -5.68 52.25 -38.16
CA PRO A 8 -4.73 51.82 -37.14
C PRO A 8 -3.33 52.20 -37.61
N SER A 9 -2.70 53.12 -36.89
CA SER A 9 -1.29 53.43 -37.03
C SER A 9 -0.49 52.16 -36.75
N SER A 10 0.18 51.65 -37.77
CA SER A 10 1.15 50.56 -37.65
C SER A 10 2.16 50.93 -36.55
N PRO A 11 2.40 50.05 -35.56
CA PRO A 11 3.58 50.20 -34.74
C PRO A 11 4.76 49.91 -35.68
N SER A 12 5.44 50.99 -36.09
CA SER A 12 6.81 50.97 -36.58
C SER A 12 7.69 50.45 -35.44
N GLY A 13 7.61 49.14 -35.18
CA GLY A 13 8.60 48.43 -34.40
C GLY A 13 9.85 48.37 -35.25
N SER A 14 10.88 49.11 -34.85
CA SER A 14 12.26 48.83 -35.21
C SER A 14 12.49 47.31 -35.13
N PRO A 15 13.26 46.68 -36.03
CA PRO A 15 13.58 45.28 -35.88
C PRO A 15 14.23 45.14 -34.50
N GLN A 16 13.65 44.29 -33.64
CA GLN A 16 14.34 43.85 -32.42
C GLN A 16 15.74 43.46 -32.87
N ALA A 17 16.76 44.09 -32.28
CA ALA A 17 18.14 43.77 -32.59
C ALA A 17 18.28 42.24 -32.48
N ALA A 18 18.52 41.57 -33.61
CA ALA A 18 18.66 40.13 -33.63
C ALA A 18 19.74 39.77 -32.63
N ALA A 19 19.40 38.91 -31.66
CA ALA A 19 20.33 38.50 -30.62
C ALA A 19 21.62 38.00 -31.27
N THR A 20 22.76 38.47 -30.77
CA THR A 20 24.06 38.08 -31.32
C THR A 20 24.34 36.61 -31.02
N ALA A 21 25.16 35.95 -31.84
CA ALA A 21 25.51 34.54 -31.64
C ALA A 21 26.09 34.27 -30.24
N ASP A 22 26.84 35.22 -29.67
CA ASP A 22 27.39 35.11 -28.31
C ASP A 22 26.33 35.21 -27.21
N GLU A 23 25.30 36.04 -27.38
CA GLU A 23 24.15 36.11 -26.48
C GLU A 23 23.37 34.79 -26.49
N LEU A 24 23.16 34.21 -27.67
CA LEU A 24 22.47 32.93 -27.84
C LEU A 24 23.26 31.76 -27.23
N ARG A 25 24.59 31.74 -27.36
CA ARG A 25 25.45 30.74 -26.69
C ARG A 25 25.39 30.85 -25.17
N ARG A 26 25.37 32.08 -24.62
CA ARG A 26 25.20 32.31 -23.18
C ARG A 26 23.83 31.86 -22.69
N LEU A 27 22.77 32.20 -23.42
CA LEU A 27 21.40 31.76 -23.11
C LEU A 27 21.30 30.23 -23.14
N ASN A 28 21.86 29.58 -24.16
CA ASN A 28 21.86 28.12 -24.27
C ASN A 28 22.58 27.47 -23.07
N SER A 29 23.74 27.99 -22.70
CA SER A 29 24.50 27.51 -21.53
C SER A 29 23.70 27.67 -20.23
N LEU A 30 23.00 28.80 -20.06
CA LEU A 30 22.13 29.05 -18.90
C LEU A 30 20.95 28.07 -18.86
N LEU A 31 20.28 27.85 -20.00
CA LEU A 31 19.15 26.93 -20.10
C LEU A 31 19.57 25.48 -19.78
N ARG A 32 20.74 25.05 -20.27
CA ARG A 32 21.32 23.74 -19.92
C ARG A 32 21.57 23.60 -18.42
N GLY A 33 22.11 24.65 -17.78
CA GLY A 33 22.29 24.69 -16.33
C GLY A 33 20.98 24.59 -15.57
N ARG A 34 19.97 25.37 -15.95
CA ARG A 34 18.62 25.32 -15.35
C ARG A 34 17.97 23.95 -15.51
N LEU A 35 18.15 23.30 -16.66
CA LEU A 35 17.59 21.98 -16.93
C LEU A 35 18.26 20.90 -16.06
N ALA A 36 19.57 20.98 -15.86
CA ALA A 36 20.28 20.10 -14.95
C ALA A 36 19.81 20.27 -13.49
N SER A 37 19.62 21.51 -13.03
CA SER A 37 19.06 21.79 -11.70
C SER A 37 17.63 21.26 -11.55
N ALA A 38 16.74 21.57 -12.51
CA ALA A 38 15.37 21.07 -12.50
C ALA A 38 15.30 19.53 -12.50
N HIS A 39 16.23 18.86 -13.19
CA HIS A 39 16.32 17.41 -13.14
C HIS A 39 16.72 16.87 -11.77
N ALA A 40 17.65 17.53 -11.08
CA ALA A 40 18.06 17.15 -9.72
C ALA A 40 16.92 17.37 -8.71
N ASP A 41 16.20 18.49 -8.82
CA ASP A 41 15.05 18.80 -7.97
C ASP A 41 13.93 17.76 -8.18
N PHE A 42 13.63 17.42 -9.43
CA PHE A 42 12.69 16.36 -9.79
C PHE A 42 13.06 14.99 -9.19
N GLN A 43 14.34 14.59 -9.30
CA GLN A 43 14.81 13.33 -8.72
C GLN A 43 14.67 13.33 -7.19
N THR A 44 14.96 14.46 -6.56
CA THR A 44 14.82 14.63 -5.11
C THR A 44 13.37 14.52 -4.68
N ALA A 45 12.45 15.23 -5.35
CA ALA A 45 11.01 15.16 -5.08
C ALA A 45 10.44 13.74 -5.30
N THR A 46 10.86 13.08 -6.38
CA THR A 46 10.45 11.68 -6.67
C THR A 46 10.94 10.71 -5.57
N SER A 47 12.17 10.89 -5.10
CA SER A 47 12.74 10.06 -4.03
C SER A 47 12.08 10.34 -2.68
N ALA A 48 11.75 11.60 -2.38
CA ALA A 48 11.01 11.95 -1.19
C ALA A 48 9.60 11.33 -1.19
N ARG A 49 8.89 11.44 -2.32
CA ARG A 49 7.55 10.86 -2.49
C ARG A 49 7.54 9.35 -2.30
N SER A 50 8.53 8.63 -2.83
CA SER A 50 8.60 7.17 -2.67
C SER A 50 8.80 6.77 -1.20
N LEU A 51 9.66 7.49 -0.46
CA LEU A 51 9.86 7.27 0.96
C LEU A 51 8.58 7.52 1.78
N THR A 52 7.86 8.61 1.49
CA THR A 52 6.59 8.92 2.15
C THR A 52 5.53 7.87 1.83
N ALA A 53 5.43 7.43 0.56
CA ALA A 53 4.50 6.37 0.14
C ALA A 53 4.81 5.02 0.82
N ASP A 54 6.10 4.66 0.94
CA ASP A 54 6.52 3.47 1.68
C ASP A 54 6.12 3.55 3.15
N GLN A 55 6.25 4.73 3.77
CA GLN A 55 5.84 4.96 5.15
C GLN A 55 4.32 4.87 5.31
N GLN A 56 3.54 5.44 4.38
CA GLN A 56 2.09 5.31 4.35
C GLN A 56 1.66 3.84 4.24
N HIS A 57 2.33 3.08 3.38
CA HIS A 57 2.07 1.64 3.22
C HIS A 57 2.36 0.86 4.51
N ARG A 58 3.46 1.19 5.20
CA ARG A 58 3.77 0.59 6.51
C ARG A 58 2.68 0.86 7.55
N LEU A 59 2.19 2.09 7.66
CA LEU A 59 1.08 2.42 8.57
C LEU A 59 -0.19 1.68 8.19
N SER A 60 -0.52 1.60 6.91
CA SER A 60 -1.69 0.89 6.41
C SER A 60 -1.66 -0.60 6.78
N ARG A 61 -0.47 -1.23 6.74
CA ARG A 61 -0.29 -2.64 7.15
C ARG A 61 -0.49 -2.88 8.65
N THR A 62 -0.28 -1.88 9.48
CA THR A 62 -0.54 -1.94 10.94
C THR A 62 -2.00 -1.64 11.26
N LEU A 63 -2.59 -0.64 10.59
CA LEU A 63 -3.97 -0.20 10.80
C LEU A 63 -5.00 -1.27 10.47
N LEU A 64 -4.75 -2.05 9.41
CA LEU A 64 -5.72 -3.05 8.93
C LEU A 64 -5.97 -4.17 9.97
N PRO A 65 -4.94 -4.82 10.54
CA PRO A 65 -5.11 -5.72 11.69
C PRO A 65 -5.78 -5.05 12.90
N GLN A 66 -5.35 -3.86 13.31
CA GLN A 66 -5.92 -3.18 14.48
C GLN A 66 -7.41 -2.85 14.29
N THR A 67 -7.82 -2.48 13.08
CA THR A 67 -9.22 -2.22 12.76
C THR A 67 -10.04 -3.51 12.82
N HIS A 68 -9.45 -4.64 12.39
CA HIS A 68 -10.08 -5.95 12.51
C HIS A 68 -10.23 -6.39 13.98
N ASP A 69 -9.17 -6.22 14.77
CA ASP A 69 -9.16 -6.55 16.20
C ASP A 69 -10.17 -5.69 16.97
N LEU A 70 -10.27 -4.39 16.66
CA LEU A 70 -11.30 -3.52 17.23
C LEU A 70 -12.71 -4.02 16.91
N ARG A 71 -12.98 -4.41 15.66
CA ARG A 71 -14.28 -4.97 15.29
C ARG A 71 -14.57 -6.29 16.04
N ALA A 72 -13.57 -7.14 16.23
CA ALA A 72 -13.73 -8.35 17.04
C ALA A 72 -14.02 -8.03 18.51
N LEU A 73 -13.40 -6.97 19.07
CA LEU A 73 -13.72 -6.49 20.41
C LEU A 73 -15.14 -5.93 20.50
N GLU A 74 -15.61 -5.23 19.45
CA GLU A 74 -16.97 -4.68 19.39
C GLU A 74 -18.02 -5.80 19.40
N ASP A 75 -17.77 -6.87 18.65
CA ASP A 75 -18.61 -8.06 18.63
C ASP A 75 -18.66 -8.75 20.01
N LEU A 76 -17.51 -8.90 20.66
CA LEU A 76 -17.41 -9.46 22.02
C LEU A 76 -18.17 -8.59 23.04
N TYR A 77 -18.02 -7.27 22.94
CA TYR A 77 -18.72 -6.32 23.80
C TYR A 77 -20.23 -6.45 23.65
N GLY A 78 -20.72 -6.50 22.40
CA GLY A 78 -22.14 -6.71 22.11
C GLY A 78 -22.66 -8.08 22.55
N ALA A 79 -21.85 -9.13 22.51
CA ALA A 79 -22.20 -10.44 23.06
C ALA A 79 -22.32 -10.40 24.59
N GLN A 80 -21.34 -9.78 25.25
CA GLN A 80 -21.30 -9.68 26.69
C GLN A 80 -22.43 -8.81 27.26
N GLN A 81 -22.75 -7.71 26.61
CA GLN A 81 -23.87 -6.86 26.98
C GLN A 81 -25.21 -7.61 26.91
N ARG A 82 -25.40 -8.49 25.92
CA ARG A 82 -26.58 -9.34 25.81
C ARG A 82 -26.66 -10.37 26.93
N GLU A 83 -25.54 -10.99 27.29
CA GLU A 83 -25.50 -11.98 28.38
C GLU A 83 -25.83 -11.35 29.74
N VAL A 84 -25.24 -10.18 30.02
CA VAL A 84 -25.58 -9.38 31.22
C VAL A 84 -27.08 -9.05 31.24
N GLY A 85 -27.65 -8.67 30.09
CA GLY A 85 -29.09 -8.43 29.96
C GLY A 85 -29.94 -9.69 30.22
N HIS A 86 -29.52 -10.84 29.70
CA HIS A 86 -30.18 -12.13 29.91
C HIS A 86 -30.17 -12.54 31.39
N LEU A 87 -28.99 -12.53 32.03
CA LEU A 87 -28.84 -12.88 33.44
C LEU A 87 -29.67 -11.97 34.35
N ARG A 88 -29.72 -10.66 34.06
CA ARG A 88 -30.57 -9.71 34.81
C ARG A 88 -32.06 -10.02 34.65
N ALA A 89 -32.52 -10.36 33.44
CA ALA A 89 -33.91 -10.72 33.19
C ALA A 89 -34.28 -12.05 33.88
N GLU A 90 -33.37 -13.03 33.86
CA GLU A 90 -33.55 -14.32 34.51
C GLU A 90 -33.64 -14.16 36.03
N ILE A 91 -32.73 -13.41 36.66
CA ILE A 91 -32.77 -13.08 38.10
C ILE A 91 -34.11 -12.41 38.46
N ALA A 92 -34.57 -11.43 37.67
CA ALA A 92 -35.84 -10.74 37.91
C ALA A 92 -37.03 -11.72 37.86
N SER A 93 -37.02 -12.70 36.95
CA SER A 93 -38.09 -13.70 36.84
C SER A 93 -38.23 -14.57 38.09
N PHE A 94 -37.12 -14.94 38.73
CA PHE A 94 -37.13 -15.67 40.00
C PHE A 94 -37.61 -14.80 41.17
N GLN A 95 -37.28 -13.50 41.13
CA GLN A 95 -37.72 -12.53 42.15
C GLN A 95 -39.23 -12.26 42.08
N ASP A 96 -39.81 -12.19 40.87
CA ASP A 96 -41.25 -12.00 40.66
C ASP A 96 -42.09 -13.25 41.00
N ALA A 97 -41.48 -14.44 40.93
CA ALA A 97 -42.15 -15.73 41.20
C ALA A 97 -42.06 -16.19 42.68
N GLY A 98 -41.26 -15.53 43.52
CA GLY A 98 -40.94 -15.98 44.88
C GLY A 98 -41.82 -15.38 45.98
N ASP A 99 -42.42 -16.22 46.83
CA ASP A 99 -43.03 -15.80 48.09
C ASP A 99 -41.93 -15.32 49.07
N SER A 100 -42.02 -14.07 49.52
CA SER A 100 -40.99 -13.31 50.27
C SER A 100 -40.64 -13.83 51.68
N ARG A 101 -40.83 -15.11 51.98
CA ARG A 101 -40.71 -15.69 53.33
C ARG A 101 -39.66 -16.79 53.50
N SER A 102 -38.96 -17.19 52.43
CA SER A 102 -37.81 -18.10 52.47
C SER A 102 -36.51 -17.34 52.21
N GLY A 103 -35.38 -17.84 52.72
CA GLY A 103 -34.05 -17.26 52.49
C GLY A 103 -33.66 -17.20 51.00
N PRO A 104 -32.51 -16.57 50.66
CA PRO A 104 -32.08 -16.38 49.28
C PRO A 104 -32.06 -17.70 48.50
N ASP A 105 -32.73 -17.72 47.34
CA ASP A 105 -32.74 -18.88 46.46
C ASP A 105 -31.30 -19.18 45.98
N PRO A 106 -30.76 -20.39 46.18
CA PRO A 106 -29.42 -20.75 45.72
C PRO A 106 -29.21 -20.54 44.22
N ASP A 107 -30.26 -20.65 43.40
CA ASP A 107 -30.17 -20.44 41.95
C ASP A 107 -29.98 -18.96 41.62
N VAL A 108 -30.68 -18.06 42.34
CA VAL A 108 -30.49 -16.60 42.23
C VAL A 108 -29.07 -16.20 42.66
N VAL A 109 -28.55 -16.77 43.75
CA VAL A 109 -27.19 -16.46 44.23
C VAL A 109 -26.11 -16.89 43.21
N ASN A 110 -26.33 -18.00 42.51
CA ASN A 110 -25.44 -18.45 41.43
C ASN A 110 -25.48 -17.49 40.24
N LEU A 111 -26.69 -17.12 39.76
CA LEU A 111 -26.87 -16.16 38.67
C LEU A 111 -26.28 -14.78 39.01
N GLU A 112 -26.44 -14.28 40.23
CA GLU A 112 -25.83 -13.03 40.69
C GLU A 112 -24.28 -13.11 40.72
N SER A 113 -23.72 -14.28 40.97
CA SER A 113 -22.27 -14.50 40.92
C SER A 113 -21.76 -14.49 39.48
N GLN A 114 -22.49 -15.11 38.55
CA GLN A 114 -22.20 -15.07 37.12
C GLN A 114 -22.33 -13.65 36.55
N LEU A 115 -23.38 -12.91 36.96
CA LEU A 115 -23.57 -11.52 36.57
C LEU A 115 -22.39 -10.64 37.01
N ARG A 116 -21.93 -10.78 38.26
CA ARG A 116 -20.76 -10.06 38.77
C ARG A 116 -19.48 -10.38 37.99
N GLN A 117 -19.30 -11.64 37.59
CA GLN A 117 -18.17 -12.05 36.75
C GLN A 117 -18.25 -11.38 35.37
N HIS A 118 -19.40 -11.45 34.70
CA HIS A 118 -19.60 -10.80 33.39
C HIS A 118 -19.46 -9.27 33.44
N GLU A 119 -19.88 -8.63 34.53
CA GLU A 119 -19.69 -7.19 34.74
C GLU A 119 -18.22 -6.81 35.00
N ALA A 120 -17.43 -7.70 35.60
CA ALA A 120 -15.98 -7.50 35.75
C ALA A 120 -15.25 -7.64 34.41
N ASP A 121 -15.61 -8.66 33.64
CA ASP A 121 -15.07 -8.91 32.30
C ASP A 121 -15.47 -7.78 31.32
N PHE A 122 -16.68 -7.21 31.47
CA PHE A 122 -17.11 -6.05 30.71
C PHE A 122 -16.26 -4.81 30.99
N ARG A 123 -15.98 -4.52 32.27
CA ARG A 123 -15.07 -3.42 32.66
C ARG A 123 -13.66 -3.62 32.14
N ASN A 124 -13.18 -4.87 32.07
CA ASN A 124 -11.90 -5.19 31.44
C ASN A 124 -11.92 -4.86 29.94
N LEU A 125 -13.00 -5.21 29.25
CA LEU A 125 -13.16 -4.94 27.83
C LEU A 125 -13.25 -3.44 27.53
N GLU A 126 -13.99 -2.67 28.33
CA GLU A 126 -14.01 -1.19 28.26
C GLU A 126 -12.60 -0.60 28.39
N SER A 127 -11.82 -1.05 29.37
CA SER A 127 -10.43 -0.59 29.54
C SER A 127 -9.54 -0.93 28.34
N ARG A 128 -9.82 -2.00 27.61
CA ARG A 128 -9.09 -2.34 26.38
C ARG A 128 -9.48 -1.41 25.23
N PHE A 129 -10.76 -1.05 25.10
CA PHE A 129 -11.21 -0.05 24.13
C PHE A 129 -10.59 1.31 24.37
N ASP A 130 -10.56 1.76 25.63
CA ASP A 130 -9.96 3.04 26.03
C ASP A 130 -8.49 3.14 25.64
N HIS A 131 -7.81 2.01 25.44
CA HIS A 131 -6.43 1.97 24.98
C HIS A 131 -6.31 1.87 23.45
N VAL A 132 -7.03 0.93 22.82
CA VAL A 132 -6.83 0.60 21.40
C VAL A 132 -7.45 1.65 20.47
N VAL A 133 -8.58 2.27 20.87
CA VAL A 133 -9.27 3.28 20.03
C VAL A 133 -8.39 4.51 19.80
N PRO A 134 -7.82 5.17 20.83
CA PRO A 134 -6.93 6.32 20.61
C PRO A 134 -5.66 5.97 19.82
N GLU A 135 -5.09 4.78 20.04
CA GLU A 135 -3.91 4.34 19.30
C GLU A 135 -4.20 4.20 17.79
N ARG A 136 -5.31 3.55 17.45
CA ARG A 136 -5.78 3.42 16.07
C ARG A 136 -6.11 4.78 15.45
N ASP A 137 -6.72 5.70 16.21
CA ASP A 137 -7.06 7.05 15.72
C ASP A 137 -5.80 7.87 15.41
N VAL A 138 -4.75 7.78 16.24
CA VAL A 138 -3.45 8.43 15.98
C VAL A 138 -2.80 7.86 14.71
N LEU A 139 -2.81 6.54 14.56
CA LEU A 139 -2.25 5.89 13.37
C LEU A 139 -3.03 6.24 12.11
N GLN A 140 -4.37 6.34 12.21
CA GLN A 140 -5.23 6.74 11.10
C GLN A 140 -4.92 8.18 10.69
N TYR A 141 -4.83 9.10 11.65
CA TYR A 141 -4.45 10.49 11.40
C TYR A 141 -3.08 10.59 10.70
N GLN A 142 -2.08 9.83 11.16
CA GLN A 142 -0.77 9.80 10.52
C GLN A 142 -0.82 9.23 9.09
N SER A 143 -1.62 8.19 8.88
CA SER A 143 -1.81 7.60 7.55
C SER A 143 -2.48 8.60 6.58
N ASP A 144 -3.51 9.31 7.03
CA ASP A 144 -4.22 10.31 6.23
C ASP A 144 -3.31 11.50 5.91
N HIS A 145 -2.51 11.95 6.88
CA HIS A 145 -1.53 13.01 6.67
C HIS A 145 -0.48 12.62 5.62
N LEU A 146 0.10 11.41 5.71
CA LEU A 146 1.06 10.93 4.72
C LEU A 146 0.42 10.74 3.34
N ALA A 147 -0.84 10.31 3.27
CA ALA A 147 -1.57 10.19 2.01
C ALA A 147 -1.71 11.56 1.32
N GLU A 148 -2.01 12.61 2.07
CA GLU A 148 -2.03 13.98 1.53
C GLU A 148 -0.65 14.47 1.11
N GLU A 149 0.42 14.17 1.86
CA GLU A 149 1.79 14.49 1.45
C GLU A 149 2.19 13.78 0.15
N VAL A 150 1.85 12.50 -0.01
CA VAL A 150 2.10 11.74 -1.25
C VAL A 150 1.33 12.34 -2.42
N ARG A 151 0.10 12.81 -2.17
CA ARG A 151 -0.74 13.48 -3.17
C ARG A 151 -0.11 14.82 -3.59
N LEU A 152 0.22 15.68 -2.63
CA LEU A 152 0.86 16.98 -2.88
C LEU A 152 2.22 16.85 -3.58
N ALA A 153 3.05 15.88 -3.16
CA ALA A 153 4.31 15.58 -3.85
C ALA A 153 4.06 15.04 -5.28
N GLY A 154 2.92 14.39 -5.52
CA GLY A 154 2.46 14.05 -6.86
C GLY A 154 2.21 15.29 -7.73
N ASP A 155 1.46 16.25 -7.21
CA ASP A 155 1.19 17.53 -7.88
C ASP A 155 2.49 18.31 -8.17
N GLU A 156 3.43 18.33 -7.22
CA GLU A 156 4.74 18.99 -7.38
C GLU A 156 5.61 18.33 -8.48
N ILE A 157 5.62 17.00 -8.55
CA ILE A 157 6.32 16.25 -9.60
C ILE A 157 5.72 16.52 -10.98
N GLU A 158 4.40 16.66 -11.07
CA GLU A 158 3.72 17.04 -12.31
C GLU A 158 4.12 18.45 -12.74
N GLN A 159 4.16 19.41 -11.82
CA GLN A 159 4.66 20.76 -12.09
C GLN A 159 6.12 20.75 -12.59
N PHE A 160 7.01 19.97 -11.96
CA PHE A 160 8.39 19.84 -12.43
C PHE A 160 8.48 19.25 -13.84
N HIS A 161 7.58 18.34 -14.21
CA HIS A 161 7.50 17.83 -15.58
C HIS A 161 7.09 18.91 -16.58
N GLU A 162 6.09 19.74 -16.24
CA GLU A 162 5.66 20.87 -17.07
C GLU A 162 6.77 21.90 -17.25
N ASP A 163 7.38 22.35 -16.14
CA ASP A 163 8.47 23.33 -16.14
C ASP A 163 9.67 22.84 -16.97
N ARG A 164 10.01 21.55 -16.84
CA ARG A 164 11.06 20.94 -17.65
C ARG A 164 10.70 20.95 -19.14
N ASN A 165 9.47 20.60 -19.50
CA ASN A 165 9.04 20.62 -20.91
C ASN A 165 9.11 22.03 -21.49
N ASP A 166 8.74 23.05 -20.70
CA ASP A 166 8.85 24.45 -21.09
C ASP A 166 10.31 24.88 -21.27
N LEU A 167 11.21 24.45 -20.38
CA LEU A 167 12.65 24.69 -20.50
C LEU A 167 13.27 23.97 -21.70
N ASP A 168 12.90 22.72 -21.97
CA ASP A 168 13.35 21.97 -23.14
C ASP A 168 12.91 22.69 -24.43
N ARG A 169 11.64 23.12 -24.53
CA ARG A 169 11.16 23.92 -25.68
C ARG A 169 11.92 25.24 -25.82
N ALA A 170 12.17 25.95 -24.72
CA ALA A 170 12.94 27.19 -24.74
C ALA A 170 14.38 26.96 -25.21
N ARG A 171 14.99 25.84 -24.80
CA ARG A 171 16.33 25.44 -25.25
C ARG A 171 16.35 25.14 -26.75
N GLU A 172 15.42 24.31 -27.22
CA GLU A 172 15.31 23.94 -28.64
C GLU A 172 15.13 25.18 -29.53
N ASN A 173 14.27 26.11 -29.12
CA ASN A 173 14.09 27.38 -29.83
C ASN A 173 15.39 28.20 -29.86
N ALA A 174 16.09 28.31 -28.74
CA ALA A 174 17.37 29.03 -28.68
C ALA A 174 18.47 28.35 -29.53
N GLU A 175 18.49 27.01 -29.60
CA GLU A 175 19.40 26.25 -30.45
C GLU A 175 19.11 26.46 -31.94
N HIS A 176 17.82 26.51 -32.29
CA HIS A 176 17.39 26.78 -33.65
C HIS A 176 17.81 28.20 -34.11
N GLU A 177 17.55 29.21 -33.29
CA GLU A 177 17.97 30.59 -33.57
C GLU A 177 19.50 30.74 -33.63
N LEU A 178 20.23 30.05 -32.76
CA LEU A 178 21.69 30.02 -32.81
C LEU A 178 22.18 29.44 -34.14
N LEU A 179 21.61 28.32 -34.58
CA LEU A 179 21.96 27.69 -35.86
C LEU A 179 21.70 28.64 -37.04
N LEU A 180 20.56 29.34 -37.05
CA LEU A 180 20.20 30.29 -38.11
C LEU A 180 21.20 31.47 -38.14
N THR A 181 21.52 32.04 -36.98
CA THR A 181 22.45 33.18 -36.86
C THR A 181 23.89 32.79 -37.22
N GLU A 182 24.36 31.61 -36.79
CA GLU A 182 25.68 31.09 -37.15
C GLU A 182 25.79 30.80 -38.65
N THR A 183 24.74 30.25 -39.26
CA THR A 183 24.70 30.01 -40.71
C THR A 183 24.73 31.33 -41.49
N SER A 184 23.96 32.33 -41.06
CA SER A 184 23.97 33.66 -41.67
C SER A 184 25.33 34.35 -41.51
N LEU A 185 25.96 34.25 -40.34
CA LEU A 185 27.31 34.76 -40.10
C LEU A 185 28.35 34.08 -40.99
N ALA A 186 28.28 32.76 -41.16
CA ALA A 186 29.18 32.03 -42.06
C ALA A 186 29.04 32.49 -43.52
N GLN A 187 27.79 32.71 -43.98
CA GLN A 187 27.53 33.23 -45.33
C GLN A 187 28.06 34.65 -45.52
N THR A 188 27.85 35.55 -44.55
CA THR A 188 28.37 36.93 -44.64
C THR A 188 29.89 36.97 -44.59
N THR A 189 30.52 36.11 -43.79
CA THR A 189 31.97 35.99 -43.69
C THR A 189 32.58 35.48 -45.01
N GLU A 190 31.97 34.48 -45.65
CA GLU A 190 32.45 34.01 -46.95
C GLU A 190 32.23 35.06 -48.06
N ALA A 191 31.10 35.78 -48.05
CA ALA A 191 30.87 36.89 -48.98
C ALA A 191 31.91 38.02 -48.81
N LEU A 192 32.29 38.34 -47.56
CA LEU A 192 33.36 39.28 -47.25
C LEU A 192 34.70 38.77 -47.79
N ARG A 193 35.07 37.52 -47.52
CA ARG A 193 36.30 36.89 -48.02
C ARG A 193 36.36 36.91 -49.56
N GLN A 194 35.23 36.67 -50.22
CA GLN A 194 35.14 36.76 -51.67
C GLN A 194 35.32 38.20 -52.17
N ALA A 195 34.73 39.20 -51.50
CA ALA A 195 34.91 40.61 -51.83
C ALA A 195 36.37 41.04 -51.65
N GLU A 196 37.02 40.64 -50.56
CA GLU A 196 38.45 40.87 -50.30
C GLU A 196 39.32 40.24 -51.40
N SER A 197 39.05 38.99 -51.78
CA SER A 197 39.77 38.34 -52.89
C SER A 197 39.63 39.10 -54.20
N ARG A 198 38.46 39.67 -54.50
CA ARG A 198 38.23 40.49 -55.69
C ARG A 198 39.01 41.81 -55.64
N VAL A 199 39.13 42.43 -54.47
CA VAL A 199 39.96 43.63 -54.28
C VAL A 199 41.42 43.31 -54.55
N VAL A 200 41.94 42.22 -53.97
CA VAL A 200 43.32 41.76 -54.21
C VAL A 200 43.55 41.42 -55.68
N VAL A 201 42.59 40.78 -56.36
CA VAL A 201 42.65 40.48 -57.80
C VAL A 201 42.64 41.76 -58.65
N LEU A 202 41.87 42.78 -58.26
CA LEU A 202 41.86 44.09 -58.94
C LEU A 202 43.18 44.86 -58.72
N GLU A 203 43.75 44.79 -57.51
CA GLU A 203 45.05 45.39 -57.18
C GLU A 203 46.21 44.69 -57.90
N THR A 204 46.18 43.36 -58.02
CA THR A 204 47.17 42.58 -58.76
C THR A 204 46.99 42.70 -60.29
N SER A 205 45.77 42.90 -60.79
CA SER A 205 45.53 43.20 -62.22
C SER A 205 45.99 44.61 -62.62
N ALA A 206 46.20 45.52 -61.66
CA ALA A 206 46.81 46.83 -61.88
C ALA A 206 48.35 46.80 -61.89
N SER A 207 48.97 45.72 -61.40
CA SER A 207 50.42 45.51 -61.42
C SER A 207 50.71 44.20 -62.13
N GLY A 208 50.67 44.27 -63.47
CA GLY A 208 51.00 43.15 -64.32
C GLY A 208 52.50 42.87 -64.27
N ASP A 209 52.89 41.75 -63.67
CA ASP A 209 54.17 41.13 -63.96
C ASP A 209 54.14 39.61 -63.78
N ALA A 210 54.92 38.93 -64.61
CA ALA A 210 54.98 37.47 -64.72
C ALA A 210 55.44 36.82 -63.39
N PRO A 211 54.97 35.60 -63.05
CA PRO A 211 55.24 35.01 -61.76
C PRO A 211 56.71 34.63 -61.63
N ALA A 212 57.40 35.31 -60.71
CA ALA A 212 58.75 34.98 -60.27
C ALA A 212 58.79 33.56 -59.64
N PRO A 213 59.92 32.85 -59.72
CA PRO A 213 60.07 31.47 -59.22
C PRO A 213 59.70 31.27 -57.75
N ASP A 214 59.84 32.31 -56.91
CA ASP A 214 59.39 32.30 -55.51
C ASP A 214 57.87 32.09 -55.36
N ARG A 215 57.09 32.52 -56.37
CA ARG A 215 55.63 32.37 -56.39
C ARG A 215 55.20 30.91 -56.60
N LEU A 216 55.95 30.16 -57.41
CA LEU A 216 55.73 28.72 -57.60
C LEU A 216 56.17 27.90 -56.38
N VAL A 217 57.21 28.37 -55.66
CA VAL A 217 57.61 27.78 -54.38
C VAL A 217 56.53 28.01 -53.31
N GLN A 218 55.99 29.22 -53.23
CA GLN A 218 54.88 29.55 -52.34
C GLN A 218 53.64 28.73 -52.65
N GLU A 219 53.26 28.60 -53.93
CA GLU A 219 52.09 27.85 -54.35
C GLU A 219 52.22 26.34 -54.06
N ARG A 220 53.44 25.78 -54.16
CA ARG A 220 53.74 24.42 -53.72
C ARG A 220 53.59 24.28 -52.20
N ASP A 221 54.14 25.22 -51.42
CA ASP A 221 54.10 25.16 -49.96
C ASP A 221 52.66 25.35 -49.43
N ASP A 222 51.87 26.20 -50.08
CA ASP A 222 50.43 26.38 -49.80
C ASP A 222 49.63 25.11 -50.17
N ALA A 223 49.93 24.50 -51.32
CA ALA A 223 49.32 23.22 -51.71
C ALA A 223 49.70 22.09 -50.74
N GLN A 224 50.93 22.11 -50.22
CA GLN A 224 51.41 21.15 -49.23
C GLN A 224 50.72 21.36 -47.87
N ALA A 225 50.55 22.61 -47.43
CA ALA A 225 49.81 22.94 -46.22
C ALA A 225 48.32 22.55 -46.34
N ALA A 226 47.71 22.80 -47.49
CA ALA A 226 46.33 22.38 -47.78
C ALA A 226 46.18 20.85 -47.76
N ALA A 227 47.17 20.11 -48.30
CA ALA A 227 47.17 18.65 -48.26
C ALA A 227 47.31 18.09 -46.84
N VAL A 228 48.14 18.71 -45.99
CA VAL A 228 48.26 18.35 -44.57
C VAL A 228 46.94 18.61 -43.85
N HIS A 229 46.34 19.78 -44.03
CA HIS A 229 45.03 20.10 -43.45
C HIS A 229 43.92 19.15 -43.88
N ALA A 230 43.89 18.76 -45.16
CA ALA A 230 42.94 17.77 -45.65
C ALA A 230 43.17 16.38 -45.01
N GLY A 231 44.43 16.00 -44.79
CA GLY A 231 44.80 14.79 -44.06
C GLY A 231 44.34 14.80 -42.61
N ASP A 232 44.51 15.92 -41.90
CA ASP A 232 44.06 16.10 -40.52
C ASP A 232 42.52 16.05 -40.42
N GLN A 233 41.82 16.67 -41.36
CA GLN A 233 40.35 16.59 -41.45
C GLN A 233 39.87 15.15 -41.67
N MET A 234 40.50 14.39 -42.58
CA MET A 234 40.16 13.00 -42.81
C MET A 234 40.41 12.13 -41.57
N ASN A 235 41.47 12.39 -40.81
CA ASN A 235 41.76 11.68 -39.57
C ASN A 235 40.72 11.98 -38.48
N ALA A 236 40.36 13.25 -38.29
CA ALA A 236 39.29 13.63 -37.37
C ALA A 236 37.96 12.95 -37.73
N MET A 237 37.59 12.95 -39.02
CA MET A 237 36.36 12.30 -39.49
C MET A 237 36.37 10.77 -39.27
N LYS A 238 37.55 10.14 -39.34
CA LYS A 238 37.72 8.72 -39.05
C LYS A 238 37.57 8.42 -37.56
N GLU A 239 38.09 9.29 -36.69
CA GLU A 239 37.92 9.18 -35.24
C GLU A 239 36.45 9.34 -34.84
N ASP A 240 35.75 10.31 -35.43
CA ASP A 240 34.31 10.51 -35.23
C ASP A 240 33.50 9.29 -35.67
N LEU A 241 33.80 8.73 -36.84
CA LEU A 241 33.14 7.51 -37.32
C LEU A 241 33.34 6.34 -36.35
N GLN A 242 34.55 6.18 -35.81
CA GLN A 242 34.84 5.15 -34.81
C GLN A 242 34.10 5.41 -33.49
N ALA A 243 33.99 6.66 -33.06
CA ALA A 243 33.21 7.04 -31.88
C ALA A 243 31.72 6.69 -32.07
N PHE A 244 31.13 7.01 -33.23
CA PHE A 244 29.76 6.63 -33.57
C PHE A 244 29.55 5.12 -33.58
N GLN A 245 30.48 4.35 -34.13
CA GLN A 245 30.40 2.88 -34.14
C GLN A 245 30.42 2.31 -32.71
N ARG A 246 31.28 2.84 -31.83
CA ARG A 246 31.30 2.43 -30.42
C ARG A 246 29.98 2.73 -29.71
N MET A 247 29.48 3.97 -29.87
CA MET A 247 28.18 4.36 -29.29
C MET A 247 27.03 3.49 -29.80
N TYR A 248 27.02 3.15 -31.08
CA TYR A 248 26.01 2.27 -31.66
C TYR A 248 26.07 0.86 -31.03
N HIS A 249 27.26 0.30 -30.87
CA HIS A 249 27.42 -1.01 -30.23
C HIS A 249 27.05 -0.99 -28.74
N GLU A 250 27.41 0.06 -28.01
CA GLU A 250 27.01 0.25 -26.61
C GLU A 250 25.48 0.37 -26.47
N SER A 251 24.85 1.23 -27.28
CA SER A 251 23.39 1.39 -27.29
C SER A 251 22.67 0.09 -27.66
N SER A 252 23.21 -0.69 -28.61
CA SER A 252 22.67 -2.01 -28.96
C SER A 252 22.80 -3.01 -27.81
N ALA A 253 23.94 -3.01 -27.11
CA ALA A 253 24.15 -3.85 -25.94
C ALA A 253 23.18 -3.49 -24.79
N ASP A 254 22.96 -2.19 -24.55
CA ASP A 254 22.01 -1.71 -23.54
C ASP A 254 20.57 -2.09 -23.88
N LEU A 255 20.16 -1.95 -25.15
CA LEU A 255 18.85 -2.41 -25.61
C LEU A 255 18.66 -3.92 -25.41
N ASN A 256 19.69 -4.71 -25.70
CA ASN A 256 19.64 -6.16 -25.46
C ASN A 256 19.56 -6.48 -23.97
N ARG A 257 20.27 -5.73 -23.13
CA ARG A 257 20.22 -5.87 -21.66
C ARG A 257 18.83 -5.52 -21.11
N LEU A 258 18.23 -4.42 -21.58
CA LEU A 258 16.87 -4.02 -21.21
C LEU A 258 15.85 -5.09 -21.62
N ARG A 259 15.96 -5.64 -22.84
CA ARG A 259 15.10 -6.74 -23.28
C ARG A 259 15.24 -7.98 -22.41
N ALA A 260 16.46 -8.34 -22.00
CA ALA A 260 16.70 -9.48 -21.12
C ALA A 260 16.10 -9.26 -19.72
N VAL A 261 16.28 -8.08 -19.14
CA VAL A 261 15.68 -7.73 -17.83
C VAL A 261 14.15 -7.71 -17.91
N HIS A 262 13.58 -7.14 -18.98
CA HIS A 262 12.14 -7.14 -19.18
C HIS A 262 11.57 -8.56 -19.32
N ALA A 263 12.25 -9.44 -20.06
CA ALA A 263 11.85 -10.84 -20.18
C ALA A 263 11.85 -11.55 -18.83
N ALA A 264 12.94 -11.42 -18.05
CA ALA A 264 13.04 -12.01 -16.71
C ALA A 264 11.95 -11.47 -15.77
N SER A 265 11.71 -10.16 -15.76
CA SER A 265 10.66 -9.53 -14.97
C SER A 265 9.25 -10.03 -15.35
N THR A 266 9.01 -10.24 -16.65
CA THR A 266 7.74 -10.80 -17.13
C THR A 266 7.56 -12.25 -16.68
N ASP A 267 8.62 -13.06 -16.73
CA ASP A 267 8.58 -14.45 -16.26
C ASP A 267 8.35 -14.53 -14.74
N ASP A 268 9.01 -13.68 -13.95
CA ASP A 268 8.79 -13.56 -12.51
C ASP A 268 7.35 -13.16 -12.18
N LEU A 269 6.77 -12.22 -12.95
CA LEU A 269 5.37 -11.84 -12.79
C LEU A 269 4.43 -13.02 -13.11
N ILE A 270 4.71 -13.78 -14.18
CA ILE A 270 3.94 -14.96 -14.53
C ILE A 270 4.02 -16.01 -13.41
N HIS A 271 5.19 -16.23 -12.82
CA HIS A 271 5.38 -17.14 -11.70
C HIS A 271 4.60 -16.72 -10.45
N THR A 272 4.73 -15.46 -10.03
CA THR A 272 4.01 -14.95 -8.85
C THR A 272 2.49 -14.99 -9.02
N VAL A 273 1.98 -14.75 -10.23
CA VAL A 273 0.56 -14.91 -10.55
C VAL A 273 0.11 -16.36 -10.41
N ARG A 274 0.89 -17.32 -10.93
CA ARG A 274 0.58 -18.75 -10.79
C ARG A 274 0.58 -19.20 -9.33
N ASP A 275 1.59 -18.81 -8.56
CA ASP A 275 1.67 -19.18 -7.14
C ASP A 275 0.48 -18.65 -6.34
N ARG A 276 0.07 -17.40 -6.62
CA ARG A 276 -1.12 -16.80 -6.02
C ARG A 276 -2.38 -17.57 -6.40
N ASP A 277 -2.53 -17.96 -7.65
CA ASP A 277 -3.71 -18.67 -8.11
C ASP A 277 -3.77 -20.09 -7.53
N THR A 278 -2.62 -20.78 -7.38
CA THR A 278 -2.52 -22.04 -6.62
C THR A 278 -2.92 -21.85 -5.15
N ALA A 279 -2.39 -20.83 -4.48
CA ALA A 279 -2.72 -20.53 -3.09
C ALA A 279 -4.22 -20.23 -2.89
N ARG A 280 -4.89 -19.62 -3.87
CA ARG A 280 -6.34 -19.40 -3.85
C ARG A 280 -7.13 -20.70 -3.93
N VAL A 281 -6.74 -21.60 -4.83
CA VAL A 281 -7.37 -22.92 -4.95
C VAL A 281 -7.23 -23.70 -3.65
N ASP A 282 -6.05 -23.66 -3.01
CA ASP A 282 -5.82 -24.32 -1.72
C ASP A 282 -6.66 -23.70 -0.60
N ALA A 283 -6.78 -22.36 -0.56
CA ALA A 283 -7.61 -21.67 0.43
C ALA A 283 -9.10 -22.01 0.28
N ASP A 284 -9.60 -22.10 -0.95
CA ASP A 284 -10.99 -22.49 -1.21
C ASP A 284 -11.25 -23.95 -0.82
N ARG A 285 -10.27 -24.85 -1.04
CA ARG A 285 -10.34 -26.24 -0.57
C ARG A 285 -10.40 -26.33 0.95
N LEU A 286 -9.50 -25.65 1.66
CA LEU A 286 -9.49 -25.62 3.13
C LEU A 286 -10.79 -25.04 3.71
N ARG A 287 -11.38 -24.04 3.04
CA ARG A 287 -12.69 -23.51 3.42
C ARG A 287 -13.79 -24.55 3.27
N GLY A 288 -13.75 -25.37 2.22
CA GLY A 288 -14.63 -26.53 2.04
C GLY A 288 -14.49 -27.51 3.20
N ASP A 289 -13.27 -27.97 3.46
CA ASP A 289 -12.98 -28.93 4.54
C ASP A 289 -13.42 -28.41 5.92
N LEU A 290 -13.22 -27.12 6.22
CA LEU A 290 -13.69 -26.49 7.46
C LEU A 290 -15.22 -26.42 7.54
N SER A 291 -15.90 -26.24 6.41
CA SER A 291 -17.36 -26.24 6.36
C SER A 291 -17.90 -27.63 6.64
N ASP A 292 -17.31 -28.66 6.04
CA ASP A 292 -17.66 -30.06 6.26
C ASP A 292 -17.44 -30.45 7.73
N LEU A 293 -16.26 -30.15 8.29
CA LEU A 293 -15.95 -30.37 9.71
C LEU A 293 -16.94 -29.68 10.65
N ARG A 294 -17.40 -28.47 10.30
CA ARG A 294 -18.41 -27.75 11.09
C ARG A 294 -19.76 -28.46 11.04
N THR A 295 -20.14 -29.01 9.89
CA THR A 295 -21.37 -29.81 9.76
C THR A 295 -21.29 -31.12 10.54
N ASP A 296 -20.14 -31.81 10.47
CA ASP A 296 -19.89 -33.04 11.22
C ASP A 296 -19.92 -32.79 12.73
N LEU A 297 -19.32 -31.69 13.20
CA LEU A 297 -19.36 -31.31 14.61
C LEU A 297 -20.78 -31.02 15.08
N ALA A 298 -21.59 -30.36 14.26
CA ALA A 298 -23.00 -30.11 14.58
C ALA A 298 -23.80 -31.42 14.66
N ALA A 299 -23.58 -32.35 13.72
CA ALA A 299 -24.20 -33.67 13.72
C ALA A 299 -23.75 -34.53 14.92
N ALA A 300 -22.48 -34.46 15.30
CA ALA A 300 -21.95 -35.16 16.47
C ALA A 300 -22.58 -34.63 17.77
N LYS A 301 -22.73 -33.31 17.91
CA LYS A 301 -23.40 -32.69 19.06
C LYS A 301 -24.85 -33.14 19.19
N THR A 302 -25.62 -33.13 18.10
CA THR A 302 -27.01 -33.57 18.12
C THR A 302 -27.13 -35.07 18.42
N SER A 303 -26.21 -35.89 17.89
CA SER A 303 -26.12 -37.31 18.22
C SER A 303 -25.82 -37.56 19.70
N GLN A 304 -24.97 -36.73 20.33
CA GLN A 304 -24.60 -36.86 21.75
C GLN A 304 -25.71 -36.45 22.72
N GLU A 305 -26.65 -35.59 22.33
CA GLU A 305 -27.74 -35.18 23.22
C GLU A 305 -28.68 -36.33 23.61
N ALA A 306 -28.95 -37.26 22.69
CA ALA A 306 -29.84 -38.39 22.93
C ALA A 306 -29.35 -39.34 24.05
N PRO A 307 -28.10 -39.85 24.02
CA PRO A 307 -27.59 -40.70 25.10
C PRO A 307 -27.45 -39.93 26.41
N VAL A 308 -27.15 -38.63 26.39
CA VAL A 308 -27.11 -37.79 27.62
C VAL A 308 -28.50 -37.69 28.26
N LYS A 309 -29.55 -37.46 27.47
CA LYS A 309 -30.94 -37.45 27.94
C LYS A 309 -31.35 -38.81 28.51
N GLN A 310 -31.01 -39.90 27.82
CA GLN A 310 -31.27 -41.26 28.31
C GLN A 310 -30.55 -41.54 29.63
N LEU A 311 -29.28 -41.14 29.77
CA LEU A 311 -28.51 -41.34 30.99
C LEU A 311 -29.05 -40.51 32.17
N ALA A 312 -29.51 -39.29 31.90
CA ALA A 312 -30.20 -38.48 32.90
C ALA A 312 -31.52 -39.13 33.36
N GLU A 313 -32.28 -39.71 32.43
CA GLU A 313 -33.52 -40.40 32.74
C GLU A 313 -33.31 -41.69 33.52
N THR A 314 -32.34 -42.53 33.13
CA THR A 314 -32.01 -43.76 33.88
C THR A 314 -31.51 -43.44 35.28
N THR A 315 -30.73 -42.37 35.44
CA THR A 315 -30.27 -41.89 36.76
C THR A 315 -31.44 -41.45 37.64
N ARG A 316 -32.45 -40.77 37.07
CA ARG A 316 -33.68 -40.41 37.81
C ARG A 316 -34.45 -41.65 38.27
N ARG A 317 -34.69 -42.60 37.36
CA ARG A 317 -35.39 -43.86 37.68
C ARG A 317 -34.67 -44.66 38.78
N LEU A 318 -33.34 -44.68 38.76
CA LEU A 318 -32.55 -45.32 39.81
C LEU A 318 -32.79 -44.67 41.18
N ARG A 319 -32.79 -43.33 41.26
CA ARG A 319 -33.08 -42.61 42.52
C ARG A 319 -34.49 -42.89 43.03
N ASP A 320 -35.47 -42.96 42.14
CA ASP A 320 -36.85 -43.30 42.51
C ASP A 320 -36.95 -44.72 43.07
N LEU A 321 -36.27 -45.68 42.44
CA LEU A 321 -36.18 -47.06 42.93
C LEU A 321 -35.44 -47.16 44.27
N GLU A 322 -34.38 -46.39 44.46
CA GLU A 322 -33.68 -46.30 45.76
C GLU A 322 -34.60 -45.71 46.84
N HIS A 323 -35.37 -44.67 46.50
CA HIS A 323 -36.35 -44.09 47.41
C HIS A 323 -37.43 -45.10 47.80
N TYR A 324 -38.00 -45.79 46.81
CA TYR A 324 -39.02 -46.82 47.04
C TYR A 324 -38.47 -47.97 47.91
N ASN A 325 -37.25 -48.45 47.63
CA ASN A 325 -36.58 -49.44 48.48
C ASN A 325 -36.39 -48.95 49.92
N ARG A 326 -36.01 -47.68 50.14
CA ARG A 326 -35.92 -47.11 51.49
C ARG A 326 -37.27 -47.12 52.20
N VAL A 327 -38.36 -46.80 51.50
CA VAL A 327 -39.73 -46.83 52.06
C VAL A 327 -40.12 -48.27 52.43
N LEU A 328 -39.96 -49.22 51.51
CA LEU A 328 -40.26 -50.64 51.76
C LEU A 328 -39.44 -51.21 52.93
N LEU A 329 -38.16 -50.85 53.05
CA LEU A 329 -37.33 -51.26 54.18
C LEU A 329 -37.89 -50.72 55.51
N ARG A 330 -38.31 -49.46 55.55
CA ARG A 330 -38.96 -48.87 56.74
C ARG A 330 -40.27 -49.57 57.09
N GLU A 331 -41.12 -49.84 56.11
CA GLU A 331 -42.39 -50.55 56.31
C GLU A 331 -42.17 -51.97 56.83
N ARG A 332 -41.22 -52.70 56.24
CA ARG A 332 -40.83 -54.03 56.70
C ARG A 332 -40.32 -54.00 58.15
N ASP A 333 -39.48 -53.03 58.48
CA ASP A 333 -38.91 -52.92 59.83
C ASP A 333 -39.98 -52.50 60.85
N ALA A 334 -40.95 -51.66 60.46
CA ALA A 334 -42.14 -51.36 61.27
C ALA A 334 -43.01 -52.60 61.49
N ALA A 335 -43.27 -53.40 60.45
CA ALA A 335 -44.02 -54.65 60.56
C ALA A 335 -43.31 -55.70 61.42
N ARG A 336 -41.97 -55.78 61.35
CA ARG A 336 -41.17 -56.60 62.26
C ARG A 336 -41.31 -56.11 63.69
N HIS A 337 -41.24 -54.81 63.92
CA HIS A 337 -41.38 -54.22 65.25
C HIS A 337 -42.76 -54.51 65.86
N THR A 338 -43.86 -54.36 65.11
CA THR A 338 -45.21 -54.68 65.59
C THR A 338 -45.38 -56.18 65.89
N ARG A 339 -44.83 -57.06 65.05
CA ARG A 339 -44.82 -58.49 65.29
C ARG A 339 -44.02 -58.85 66.55
N ASP A 340 -42.82 -58.28 66.72
CA ASP A 340 -41.96 -58.55 67.87
C ASP A 340 -42.59 -58.01 69.18
N GLN A 341 -43.26 -56.85 69.13
CA GLN A 341 -44.10 -56.35 70.21
C GLN A 341 -45.25 -57.32 70.55
N SER A 342 -45.92 -57.87 69.54
CA SER A 342 -47.01 -58.84 69.70
C SER A 342 -46.52 -60.14 70.34
N VAL A 343 -45.39 -60.68 69.87
CA VAL A 343 -44.73 -61.85 70.45
C VAL A 343 -44.35 -61.59 71.90
N THR A 344 -43.73 -60.44 72.19
CA THR A 344 -43.34 -60.05 73.56
C THR A 344 -44.55 -59.91 74.47
N ARG A 345 -45.66 -59.35 73.97
CA ARG A 345 -46.92 -59.21 74.69
C ARG A 345 -47.55 -60.58 74.98
N CYS A 346 -47.59 -61.48 74.00
CA CYS A 346 -48.04 -62.87 74.21
C CYS A 346 -47.16 -63.61 75.22
N ASN A 347 -45.84 -63.44 75.16
CA ASN A 347 -44.92 -64.07 76.09
C ASN A 347 -45.09 -63.54 77.53
N ARG A 348 -45.39 -62.24 77.70
CA ARG A 348 -45.78 -61.64 79.01
C ARG A 348 -47.11 -62.18 79.54
N ILE A 349 -48.09 -62.44 78.68
CA ILE A 349 -49.37 -63.03 79.06
C ILE A 349 -49.16 -64.48 79.52
N TRP A 350 -48.37 -65.25 78.76
CA TRP A 350 -48.06 -66.65 79.08
C TRP A 350 -47.27 -66.79 80.40
N THR A 351 -46.26 -65.95 80.62
CA THR A 351 -45.50 -65.92 81.88
C THR A 351 -46.30 -65.47 83.10
N ARG A 352 -47.37 -64.67 82.92
CA ARG A 352 -48.36 -64.39 83.97
C ARG A 352 -49.26 -65.58 84.28
N HIS A 353 -49.56 -66.42 83.29
CA HIS A 353 -50.44 -67.59 83.46
C HIS A 353 -49.72 -68.80 84.08
N VAL A 354 -48.39 -68.89 83.95
CA VAL A 354 -47.57 -69.98 84.52
C VAL A 354 -47.11 -69.69 85.97
N ARG A 355 -47.41 -68.50 86.52
CA ARG A 355 -47.05 -68.07 87.89
C ARG A 355 -48.24 -67.82 88.82
N SER A 356 -49.45 -68.23 88.43
CA SER A 356 -50.64 -68.36 89.30
C SER A 356 -51.07 -69.81 89.30
#